data_AF-A0A1E2WWG2-F1
#
_entry.id   AF-A0A1E2WWG2-F1
#
_cell.length_a   1.000
_cell.length_b   1.000
_cell.length_c   1.000
_cell.angle_alpha   90.00
_cell.angle_beta   90.00
_cell.angle_gamma   90.00
#
_symmetry.space_group_name_H-M   'P 1'
#
loop_
_entity.id
_entity.type
_entity.pdbx_description
1 polymer ?
#
loop_
_entity_poly.entity_id
_entity_poly.type
_entity_poly.pdbx_seq_one_letter_code
_entity_poly.pdbx_strand_id
1 'polypeptide(L)'
;MYYFALVSCTVKTWGGEYTVGLQHLKSYNYVPAECEQMRVICERINRVYSSGLEESVQKFLESLGKLKRAYLTDLEEKVLSVLELEIKV
;
A
#
# COMPACT_ATOMS: atom_id res chain seq x y z
N MET A 1 1.68 25.02 -31.33
CA MET A 1 2.06 23.61 -31.13
C MET A 1 1.77 23.28 -29.68
N TYR A 2 0.62 22.66 -29.39
CA TYR A 2 0.20 22.36 -28.02
C TYR A 2 0.85 21.04 -27.58
N TYR A 3 1.83 21.10 -26.68
CA TYR A 3 2.31 19.90 -25.98
C TYR A 3 1.24 19.51 -24.95
N PHE A 4 0.31 18.65 -25.34
CA PHE A 4 -0.56 17.96 -24.39
C PHE A 4 0.24 16.78 -23.83
N ALA A 5 1.15 17.06 -22.89
CA ALA A 5 1.73 15.98 -22.09
C ALA A 5 0.59 15.44 -21.21
N LEU A 6 0.00 14.30 -21.60
CA LEU A 6 -0.85 13.53 -20.71
C LEU A 6 0.03 13.10 -19.54
N VAL A 7 0.02 13.89 -18.46
CA VAL A 7 0.80 13.58 -17.26
C VAL A 7 0.20 12.32 -16.66
N SER A 8 0.89 11.20 -16.83
CA SER A 8 0.60 9.94 -16.18
C SER A 8 1.69 9.67 -15.14
N CYS A 9 1.33 8.99 -14.06
CA CYS A 9 2.30 8.49 -13.10
C CYS A 9 2.17 6.98 -12.95
N THR A 10 3.29 6.32 -12.69
CA THR A 10 3.31 4.90 -12.34
C THR A 10 3.03 4.76 -10.86
N VAL A 11 1.94 4.06 -10.54
CA VAL A 11 1.55 3.72 -9.16
C VAL A 11 1.88 2.26 -8.92
N LYS A 12 2.75 2.00 -7.94
CA LYS A 12 2.95 0.65 -7.40
C LYS A 12 1.82 0.31 -6.45
N THR A 13 1.19 -0.83 -6.69
CA THR A 13 0.19 -1.43 -5.79
C THR A 13 0.60 -2.88 -5.49
N TRP A 14 -0.10 -3.54 -4.55
CA TRP A 14 0.08 -4.97 -4.26
C TRP A 14 -0.04 -5.88 -5.49
N GLY A 15 -0.78 -5.45 -6.52
CA GLY A 15 -1.11 -6.25 -7.71
C GLY A 15 -0.19 -5.96 -8.89
N GLY A 16 0.81 -5.09 -8.71
CA GLY A 16 1.73 -4.66 -9.74
C GLY A 16 1.76 -3.14 -9.95
N GLU A 17 2.42 -2.75 -11.02
CA GLU A 17 2.59 -1.36 -11.45
C GLU A 17 1.51 -0.96 -12.45
N TYR A 18 0.81 0.13 -12.15
CA TYR A 18 -0.24 0.67 -13.00
C TYR A 18 0.16 2.07 -13.47
N THR A 19 0.08 2.32 -14.77
CA THR A 19 0.21 3.67 -15.30
C THR A 19 -1.16 4.33 -15.26
N VAL A 20 -1.30 5.35 -14.41
CA VAL A 20 -2.59 6.04 -14.20
C VAL A 20 -2.44 7.49 -14.65
N GLY A 21 -3.38 7.97 -15.48
CA GLY A 21 -3.45 9.40 -15.81
C GLY A 21 -3.77 10.21 -14.54
N LEU A 22 -3.10 11.35 -14.34
CA LEU A 22 -3.30 12.20 -13.16
C LEU A 22 -4.79 12.54 -12.93
N GLN A 23 -5.58 12.68 -13.99
CA GLN A 23 -7.02 12.95 -13.93
C GLN A 23 -7.86 11.89 -13.19
N HIS A 24 -7.34 10.68 -13.00
CA HIS A 24 -8.01 9.60 -12.29
C HIS A 24 -7.51 9.42 -10.84
N LEU A 25 -6.53 10.23 -10.42
CA LEU A 25 -6.02 10.21 -9.06
C LEU A 25 -6.80 11.19 -8.21
N LYS A 26 -7.38 10.66 -7.13
CA LYS A 26 -7.96 11.49 -6.08
C LYS A 26 -6.86 11.84 -5.09
N SER A 27 -6.60 13.13 -4.88
CA SER A 27 -5.72 13.56 -3.81
C SER A 27 -6.35 13.18 -2.47
N TYR A 28 -5.62 12.40 -1.69
CA TYR A 28 -5.87 12.33 -0.26
C TYR A 28 -5.17 13.53 0.37
N ASN A 29 -5.86 14.27 1.23
CA ASN A 29 -5.30 15.43 1.93
C ASN A 29 -4.36 14.99 3.07
N TYR A 30 -3.43 14.08 2.77
CA TYR A 30 -2.47 13.60 3.75
C TYR A 30 -1.43 14.68 4.02
N VAL A 31 -1.11 14.88 5.29
CA VAL A 31 0.06 15.66 5.65
C VAL A 31 1.34 14.86 5.33
N PRO A 32 2.51 15.49 5.19
CA PRO A 32 3.76 14.78 4.85
C PRO A 32 4.07 13.60 5.78
N ALA A 33 3.75 13.73 7.08
CA ALA A 33 3.92 12.65 8.05
C ALA A 33 3.01 11.44 7.75
N GLU A 34 1.76 11.68 7.35
CA GLU A 34 0.82 10.62 6.98
C GLU A 34 1.22 9.94 5.67
N CYS A 35 1.75 10.68 4.70
CA CYS A 35 2.32 10.09 3.49
C CYS A 35 3.45 9.10 3.81
N GLU A 36 4.35 9.48 4.73
CA GLU A 36 5.44 8.63 5.14
C GLU A 36 4.96 7.40 5.92
N GLN A 37 4.02 7.57 6.84
CA GLN A 37 3.43 6.42 7.55
C GLN A 37 2.72 5.45 6.59
N MET A 38 1.96 5.98 5.64
CA MET A 38 1.31 5.15 4.62
C MET A 38 2.35 4.38 3.79
N ARG A 39 3.45 5.03 3.40
CA ARG A 39 4.55 4.40 2.67
C ARG A 39 5.16 3.25 3.48
N VAL A 40 5.45 3.46 4.76
CA VAL A 40 6.02 2.45 5.66
C VAL A 40 5.05 1.26 5.83
N ILE A 41 3.76 1.52 6.03
CA ILE A 41 2.74 0.47 6.16
C ILE A 41 2.67 -0.36 4.86
N CYS A 42 2.62 0.30 3.70
CA CYS A 42 2.60 -0.38 2.40
C CYS A 42 3.86 -1.24 2.18
N GLU A 43 5.04 -0.74 2.55
CA GLU A 43 6.30 -1.47 2.43
C GLU A 43 6.32 -2.74 3.29
N ARG A 44 5.88 -2.62 4.54
CA ARG A 44 5.72 -3.74 5.48
C ARG A 44 4.77 -4.81 4.96
N ILE A 45 3.58 -4.39 4.52
CA ILE A 45 2.58 -5.30 3.96
C ILE A 45 3.12 -6.02 2.72
N ASN A 46 3.80 -5.31 1.81
CA ASN A 46 4.35 -5.92 0.58
C ASN A 46 5.43 -6.95 0.87
N ARG A 47 6.31 -6.71 1.86
CA ARG A 47 7.34 -7.67 2.26
C ARG A 47 6.71 -8.99 2.70
N VAL A 48 5.70 -8.90 3.55
CA VAL A 48 4.91 -10.03 4.05
C VAL A 48 4.14 -10.70 2.91
N TYR A 49 3.47 -9.94 2.05
CA TYR A 49 2.68 -10.47 0.92
C TYR A 49 3.51 -11.30 -0.08
N SER A 50 4.78 -10.94 -0.28
CA SER A 50 5.66 -11.61 -1.25
C SER A 50 6.11 -13.03 -0.88
N SER A 51 5.81 -13.50 0.34
CA SER A 51 6.35 -14.76 0.86
C SER A 51 5.53 -16.02 0.57
N GLY A 52 4.55 -15.98 -0.34
CA GLY A 52 3.76 -17.16 -0.71
C GLY A 52 2.80 -17.62 0.39
N LEU A 53 2.01 -16.69 0.92
CA LEU A 53 1.08 -16.91 2.03
C LEU A 53 -0.21 -17.65 1.67
N GLU A 54 -0.84 -18.24 2.68
CA GLU A 54 -2.21 -18.75 2.58
C GLU A 54 -3.21 -17.66 2.17
N GLU A 55 -4.25 -18.06 1.42
CA GLU A 55 -5.25 -17.14 0.86
C GLU A 55 -5.94 -16.25 1.91
N SER A 56 -6.15 -16.79 3.12
CA SER A 56 -6.74 -16.06 4.25
C SER A 56 -5.87 -14.88 4.69
N VAL A 57 -4.55 -15.09 4.79
CA VAL A 57 -3.58 -14.06 5.17
C VAL A 57 -3.44 -13.03 4.05
N GLN A 58 -3.43 -13.47 2.78
CA GLN A 58 -3.42 -12.56 1.63
C GLN A 58 -4.65 -11.63 1.65
N LYS A 59 -5.85 -12.15 1.87
CA LYS A 59 -7.08 -11.34 1.98
C LYS A 59 -7.02 -10.35 3.14
N PHE A 60 -6.44 -10.75 4.26
CA PHE A 60 -6.23 -9.85 5.39
C PHE A 60 -5.28 -8.70 5.02
N LEU A 61 -4.13 -9.00 4.42
CA LEU A 61 -3.14 -8.00 3.98
C LEU A 61 -3.71 -7.06 2.91
N GLU A 62 -4.50 -7.58 1.98
CA GLU A 62 -5.25 -6.74 1.03
C GLU A 62 -6.23 -5.81 1.74
N SER A 63 -6.91 -6.28 2.79
CA SER A 63 -7.82 -5.43 3.57
C SER A 63 -7.07 -4.28 4.25
N LEU A 64 -5.85 -4.52 4.72
CA LEU A 64 -5.00 -3.51 5.36
C LEU A 64 -4.53 -2.43 4.39
N GLY A 65 -4.07 -2.78 3.18
CA GLY A 65 -3.66 -1.73 2.25
C GLY A 65 -4.84 -1.02 1.55
N LYS A 66 -6.09 -1.52 1.69
CA LYS A 66 -7.31 -0.82 1.25
C LYS A 66 -7.73 0.27 2.23
N LEU A 67 -7.05 0.39 3.38
CA LEU A 67 -7.32 1.43 4.36
C LEU A 67 -7.02 2.81 3.78
N LYS A 68 -7.95 3.76 4.01
CA LYS A 68 -7.80 5.17 3.63
C LYS A 68 -7.18 6.04 4.73
N ARG A 69 -6.65 5.40 5.76
CA ARG A 69 -6.03 6.06 6.92
C ARG A 69 -4.56 5.68 6.95
N ALA A 70 -3.72 6.62 7.33
CA ALA A 70 -2.27 6.44 7.38
C ALA A 70 -1.76 5.79 8.68
N TYR A 71 -2.61 5.05 9.40
CA TYR A 71 -2.25 4.39 10.66
C TYR A 71 -2.90 3.01 10.73
N LEU A 72 -2.27 2.10 11.47
CA LEU A 72 -2.84 0.82 11.89
C LEU A 72 -3.42 0.94 13.30
N THR A 73 -4.48 0.22 13.60
CA THR A 73 -4.97 0.06 14.98
C THR A 73 -4.07 -0.90 15.73
N ASP A 74 -4.13 -0.90 17.06
CA ASP A 74 -3.32 -1.79 17.90
C ASP A 74 -3.45 -3.27 17.51
N LEU A 75 -4.65 -3.69 17.10
CA LEU A 75 -4.90 -5.05 16.64
C LEU A 75 -4.24 -5.34 15.29
N GLU A 76 -4.42 -4.45 14.30
CA GLU A 76 -3.84 -4.62 12.97
C GLU A 76 -2.31 -4.61 13.02
N GLU A 77 -1.74 -3.70 13.82
CA GLU A 77 -0.29 -3.61 14.03
C GLU A 77 0.25 -4.89 14.67
N LYS A 78 -0.46 -5.44 15.66
CA LYS A 78 -0.07 -6.68 16.33
C LYS A 78 -0.15 -7.88 15.39
N VAL A 79 -1.20 -7.98 14.57
CA VAL A 79 -1.32 -9.07 13.59
C VAL A 79 -0.23 -8.95 12.52
N LEU A 80 0.00 -7.75 11.98
CA LEU A 80 1.07 -7.53 11.00
C LEU A 80 2.44 -7.88 11.57
N SER A 81 2.72 -7.49 12.82
CA SER A 81 3.98 -7.82 13.51
C SER A 81 4.19 -9.32 13.67
N VAL A 82 3.13 -10.07 14.01
CA VAL A 82 3.20 -11.54 14.10
C VAL A 82 3.49 -12.14 12.73
N LEU A 83 2.81 -11.68 11.67
CA LEU A 83 3.05 -12.16 10.32
C LEU A 83 4.49 -11.86 9.85
N GLU A 84 5.01 -10.67 10.15
CA GLU A 84 6.41 -10.30 9.87
C GLU A 84 7.42 -11.22 10.57
N LEU A 85 7.12 -11.65 11.81
CA LEU A 85 7.97 -12.57 12.59
C LEU A 85 7.94 -14.01 12.06
N GLU A 86 6.78 -14.50 11.67
CA GLU A 86 6.61 -15.88 11.17
C GLU A 86 7.21 -16.06 9.77
N ILE A 87 7.17 -15.02 8.94
CA ILE A 87 7.58 -15.09 7.53
C ILE A 87 9.10 -15.06 7.33
N LYS A 88 9.89 -14.68 8.36
CA LYS A 88 11.36 -14.58 8.34
C LYS A 88 11.98 -14.55 6.93
N VAL A 89 11.91 -13.39 6.28
CA VAL A 89 12.79 -13.06 5.13
C VAL A 89 14.22 -12.88 5.63
#